data_AF-A0AAV5VA45-F1
#
_entry.id   AF-A0AAV5VA45-F1
#
_cell.length_a   1.000
_cell.length_b   1.000
_cell.length_c   1.000
_cell.angle_alpha   90.00
_cell.angle_beta   90.00
_cell.angle_gamma   90.00
#
_symmetry.space_group_name_H-M   'P 1'
#
loop_
_entity.id
_entity.type
_entity.pdbx_description
1 polymer ?
#
loop_
_entity_poly.entity_id
_entity_poly.type
_entity_poly.pdbx_seq_one_letter_code
_entity_poly.pdbx_strand_id
1 'polypeptide(L)'
;MGRLWYRLKWIVKVPFRRRSTLIVTSALTYLSLFNAFSWYMKDEGAPINRFHWRLLKAEGKLSEEMLHKERMINEYYDAKMKSVSDFSSWSWK
;
A
#
# COMPACT_ATOMS: atom_id res chain seq x y z
N MET A 1 36.02 -30.54 21.64
CA MET A 1 34.74 -29.81 21.48
C MET A 1 34.70 -28.82 20.29
N GLY A 2 35.80 -28.18 19.85
CA GLY A 2 35.75 -27.15 18.79
C GLY A 2 35.51 -27.63 17.34
N ARG A 3 35.97 -28.84 16.97
CA ARG A 3 35.86 -29.36 15.60
C ARG A 3 34.42 -29.73 15.18
N LEU A 4 33.62 -30.23 16.12
CA LEU A 4 32.22 -30.61 15.87
C LEU A 4 31.34 -29.38 15.65
N TRP A 5 31.56 -28.34 16.46
CA TRP A 5 30.89 -27.05 16.35
C TRP A 5 31.18 -26.34 15.04
N TYR A 6 32.43 -26.40 14.55
CA TYR A 6 32.79 -25.80 13.27
C TYR A 6 32.06 -26.47 12.09
N ARG A 7 31.97 -27.81 12.10
CA ARG A 7 31.25 -28.58 11.06
C ARG A 7 29.74 -28.29 11.07
N LEU A 8 29.11 -28.28 12.23
CA LEU A 8 27.69 -27.93 12.37
C LEU A 8 27.39 -26.51 11.89
N LYS A 9 28.25 -25.54 12.23
CA LYS A 9 28.09 -24.15 11.80
C LYS A 9 28.18 -24.03 10.27
N TRP A 10 29.05 -24.78 9.61
CA TRP A 10 29.16 -24.77 8.15
C TRP A 10 27.99 -25.50 7.46
N ILE A 11 27.54 -26.62 7.99
CA ILE A 11 26.39 -27.39 7.46
C ILE A 11 25.10 -26.58 7.51
N VAL A 12 24.89 -25.77 8.54
CA VAL A 12 23.72 -24.89 8.65
C VAL A 12 23.88 -23.63 7.80
N LYS A 13 25.04 -22.97 7.86
CA LYS A 13 25.24 -21.63 7.28
C LYS A 13 25.29 -21.62 5.75
N VAL A 14 25.77 -22.69 5.11
CA VAL A 14 25.89 -22.79 3.64
C VAL A 14 24.52 -22.92 2.93
N PRO A 15 23.63 -23.88 3.29
CA PRO A 15 22.31 -23.97 2.66
C PRO A 15 21.40 -22.80 3.06
N PHE A 16 21.57 -22.24 4.27
CA PHE A 16 20.79 -21.08 4.70
C PHE A 16 21.08 -19.84 3.86
N ARG A 17 22.36 -19.58 3.49
CA ARG A 17 22.71 -18.48 2.59
C ARG A 17 22.13 -18.63 1.19
N ARG A 18 22.19 -19.83 0.60
CA ARG A 18 21.63 -20.06 -0.75
C ARG A 18 20.11 -19.98 -0.77
N ARG A 19 19.44 -20.56 0.23
CA ARG A 19 17.97 -20.49 0.35
C ARG A 19 17.48 -19.10 0.71
N SER A 20 18.20 -18.37 1.57
CA SER A 20 17.86 -16.99 1.93
C SER A 20 17.95 -16.07 0.71
N THR A 21 18.99 -16.22 -0.12
CA THR A 21 19.11 -15.42 -1.34
C THR A 21 17.94 -15.69 -2.28
N LEU A 22 17.57 -16.97 -2.49
CA LEU A 22 16.43 -17.32 -3.34
C LEU A 22 15.10 -16.74 -2.83
N ILE A 23 14.84 -16.82 -1.53
CA ILE A 23 13.63 -16.26 -0.90
C ILE A 23 13.60 -14.74 -1.02
N VAL A 24 14.74 -14.07 -0.78
CA VAL A 24 14.82 -12.61 -0.91
C VAL A 24 14.61 -12.18 -2.35
N THR A 25 15.24 -12.87 -3.31
CA THR A 25 15.05 -12.56 -4.73
C THR A 25 13.62 -12.81 -5.18
N SER A 26 12.99 -13.93 -4.77
CA SER A 26 11.61 -14.21 -5.16
C SER A 26 10.63 -13.22 -4.56
N ALA A 27 10.81 -12.82 -3.30
CA ALA A 27 10.01 -11.79 -2.65
C ALA A 27 10.16 -10.42 -3.36
N LEU A 28 11.39 -10.02 -3.69
CA LEU A 28 11.66 -8.80 -4.44
C LEU A 28 11.02 -8.83 -5.83
N THR A 29 11.15 -9.94 -6.55
CA THR A 29 10.53 -10.12 -7.86
C THR A 29 9.00 -10.05 -7.76
N TYR A 30 8.41 -10.73 -6.78
CA TYR A 30 6.97 -10.71 -6.55
C TYR A 30 6.47 -9.29 -6.26
N LEU A 31 7.12 -8.56 -5.34
CA LEU A 31 6.78 -7.17 -5.02
C LEU A 31 6.92 -6.24 -6.23
N SER A 32 7.96 -6.43 -7.03
CA SER A 32 8.21 -5.61 -8.22
C SER A 32 7.14 -5.87 -9.29
N LEU A 33 6.82 -7.13 -9.57
CA LEU A 33 5.77 -7.51 -10.50
C LEU A 33 4.39 -7.05 -10.02
N PHE A 34 4.09 -7.21 -8.74
CA PHE A 34 2.82 -6.78 -8.16
C PHE A 34 2.63 -5.26 -8.28
N ASN A 35 3.68 -4.48 -8.00
CA ASN A 35 3.64 -3.03 -8.19
C ASN A 35 3.48 -2.63 -9.66
N ALA A 36 4.24 -3.26 -10.56
CA ALA A 36 4.14 -2.99 -11.99
C ALA A 36 2.74 -3.34 -12.55
N PHE A 37 2.20 -4.48 -12.13
CA PHE A 37 0.84 -4.90 -12.49
C PHE A 37 -0.22 -3.96 -11.92
N SER A 38 -0.07 -3.55 -10.66
CA SER A 38 -0.96 -2.57 -10.03
C SER A 38 -0.90 -1.20 -10.70
N TRP A 39 0.25 -0.84 -11.29
CA TRP A 39 0.39 0.37 -12.08
C TRP A 39 -0.25 0.22 -13.46
N TYR A 40 -0.08 -0.93 -14.13
CA TYR A 40 -0.71 -1.21 -15.43
C TYR A 40 -2.24 -1.28 -15.36
N MET A 41 -2.79 -1.82 -14.27
CA MET A 41 -4.24 -1.88 -14.03
C MET A 41 -4.85 -0.53 -13.63
N LYS A 42 -4.03 0.45 -13.25
CA LYS A 42 -4.51 1.81 -12.98
C LYS A 42 -4.58 2.55 -14.31
N ASP A 43 -5.73 3.16 -14.62
CA ASP A 43 -5.87 4.05 -15.77
C ASP A 43 -4.72 5.06 -15.85
N GLU A 44 -4.29 5.41 -17.07
CA GLU A 44 -3.07 6.18 -17.39
C GLU A 44 -2.96 7.59 -16.77
N GLY A 45 -3.88 7.99 -15.89
CA GLY A 45 -3.83 9.25 -15.13
C GLY A 45 -4.19 9.09 -13.65
N ALA A 46 -4.34 7.87 -13.14
CA ALA A 46 -4.74 7.64 -11.76
C ALA A 46 -3.58 7.92 -10.78
N PRO A 47 -3.72 8.87 -9.85
CA PRO A 47 -2.70 9.22 -8.90
C PRO A 47 -2.37 8.04 -7.99
N ILE A 48 -1.07 7.79 -7.86
CA ILE A 48 -0.54 6.66 -7.09
C ILE A 48 -0.79 6.86 -5.59
N ASN A 49 -0.73 8.12 -5.12
CA ASN A 49 -0.88 8.48 -3.71
C ASN A 49 -1.57 9.85 -3.56
N ARG A 50 -1.89 10.22 -2.31
CA ARG A 50 -2.58 11.49 -2.00
C ARG A 50 -1.77 12.73 -2.34
N PHE A 51 -0.43 12.65 -2.30
CA PHE A 51 0.43 13.75 -2.70
C PHE A 51 0.35 14.01 -4.22
N HIS A 52 0.45 12.93 -5.00
CA HIS A 52 0.29 12.94 -6.45
C HIS A 52 -1.11 13.42 -6.83
N TRP A 53 -2.15 13.02 -6.09
CA TRP A 53 -3.52 13.56 -6.28
C TRP A 53 -3.56 15.08 -6.14
N ARG A 54 -2.97 15.62 -5.06
CA ARG A 54 -2.93 17.08 -4.83
C ARG A 54 -2.17 17.81 -5.94
N LEU A 55 -1.08 17.22 -6.41
CA LEU A 55 -0.26 17.79 -7.47
C LEU A 55 -1.01 17.80 -8.81
N LEU A 56 -1.59 16.67 -9.22
CA LEU A 56 -2.43 16.61 -10.44
C LEU A 56 -3.66 17.52 -10.35
N LYS A 57 -4.26 17.66 -9.17
CA LYS A 57 -5.39 18.57 -8.94
C LYS A 57 -4.96 20.04 -9.06
N ALA A 58 -3.80 20.41 -8.53
CA ALA A 58 -3.25 21.76 -8.68
C ALA A 58 -2.85 22.07 -10.13
N GLU A 59 -2.37 21.06 -10.86
CA GLU A 59 -2.04 21.16 -12.28
C GLU A 59 -3.26 21.11 -13.21
N GLY A 60 -4.48 20.87 -12.68
CA GLY A 60 -5.69 20.74 -13.48
C GLY A 60 -5.73 19.51 -14.40
N LYS A 61 -4.87 18.51 -14.17
CA LYS A 61 -4.75 17.28 -14.97
C LYS A 61 -5.67 16.15 -14.51
N LEU A 62 -6.46 16.39 -13.47
CA LEU A 62 -7.39 15.41 -12.95
C LEU A 62 -8.63 15.32 -13.85
N SER A 63 -9.06 14.10 -14.20
CA SER A 63 -10.29 13.93 -14.98
C SER A 63 -11.52 14.40 -14.20
N GLU A 64 -12.54 14.85 -14.92
CA GLU A 64 -13.80 15.31 -14.32
C GLU A 64 -14.48 14.19 -13.51
N GLU A 65 -14.41 12.95 -13.99
CA GLU A 65 -14.89 11.77 -13.28
C GLU A 65 -14.21 11.60 -11.90
N MET A 66 -12.90 11.85 -11.83
CA MET A 66 -12.13 11.73 -10.58
C MET A 66 -12.49 12.84 -9.59
N LEU A 67 -12.69 14.07 -10.07
CA LEU A 67 -13.17 15.18 -9.24
C LEU A 67 -14.59 14.90 -8.72
N HIS A 68 -15.45 14.28 -9.54
CA HIS A 68 -16.78 13.87 -9.13
C HIS A 68 -16.74 12.78 -8.04
N LYS A 69 -15.89 11.76 -8.21
CA LYS A 69 -15.67 10.72 -7.19
C LYS A 69 -15.18 11.31 -5.86
N GLU A 70 -14.25 12.27 -5.89
CA GLU A 70 -13.79 12.97 -4.68
C GLU A 70 -14.94 13.71 -3.97
N ARG A 71 -15.80 14.40 -4.74
CA ARG A 71 -16.96 15.09 -4.19
C ARG A 71 -17.93 14.12 -3.50
N MET A 72 -18.31 13.04 -4.18
CA MET A 72 -19.18 11.99 -3.65
C MET A 72 -18.65 11.40 -2.33
N ILE A 73 -17.34 11.13 -2.27
CA ILE A 73 -16.70 10.58 -1.08
C ILE A 73 -16.76 11.59 0.08
N ASN A 74 -16.44 12.86 -0.18
CA ASN A 74 -16.50 13.90 0.85
C ASN A 74 -17.93 14.09 1.38
N GLU A 75 -18.92 14.13 0.49
CA GLU A 75 -20.34 14.23 0.87
C GLU A 75 -20.78 13.06 1.75
N TYR A 76 -20.36 11.83 1.43
CA TYR A 76 -20.63 10.65 2.26
C TYR A 76 -20.02 10.76 3.66
N TYR A 77 -18.75 11.20 3.76
CA TYR A 77 -18.09 11.36 5.05
C TYR A 77 -18.70 12.49 5.89
N ASP A 78 -19.06 13.60 5.27
CA ASP A 78 -19.74 14.70 5.95
C ASP A 78 -21.12 14.28 6.48
N ALA A 79 -21.89 13.55 5.67
CA ALA A 79 -23.18 13.00 6.09
C ALA A 79 -23.02 12.00 7.26
N LYS A 80 -21.99 11.15 7.20
CA LYS A 80 -21.68 10.18 8.27
C LYS A 80 -21.20 10.87 9.55
N MET A 81 -20.40 11.93 9.45
CA MET A 81 -19.98 12.68 10.64
C MET A 81 -21.17 13.39 11.31
N LYS A 82 -22.08 13.96 10.51
CA LYS A 82 -23.32 14.57 11.01
C LYS A 82 -24.21 13.55 11.71
N SER A 83 -24.39 12.36 11.15
CA SER A 83 -25.20 11.33 11.82
C SER A 83 -24.60 10.86 13.15
N VAL A 84 -23.26 10.79 13.24
CA VAL A 84 -22.56 10.48 14.49
C VAL A 84 -22.70 11.62 15.51
N SER A 85 -22.54 12.89 15.09
CA SER A 85 -22.74 14.03 15.98
C SER A 85 -24.17 14.08 16.51
N ASP A 86 -25.16 13.88 15.65
CA ASP A 86 -26.57 13.89 16.02
C ASP A 86 -26.88 12.75 17.01
N PHE A 87 -26.41 11.54 16.74
CA PHE A 87 -26.54 10.40 17.65
C PHE A 87 -25.92 10.68 19.02
N SER A 88 -24.69 11.21 19.05
CA SER A 88 -24.04 11.56 20.32
C SER A 88 -24.85 12.61 21.09
N SER A 89 -25.33 13.66 20.42
CA SER A 89 -26.11 14.73 21.06
C SER A 89 -27.44 14.24 21.66
N TRP A 90 -28.04 13.20 21.07
CA TRP A 90 -29.23 12.54 21.60
C TRP A 90 -28.91 11.69 22.83
N SER A 91 -27.77 11.00 22.86
CA SER A 91 -27.38 10.12 23.98
C SER A 91 -27.03 10.84 25.29
N TRP A 92 -26.77 12.16 25.25
CA TRP A 92 -26.44 12.98 26.42
C TRP A 92 -27.64 13.78 26.97
N LYS A 93 -28.86 13.56 26.45
CA LYS A 93 -30.12 14.12 26.96
C LYS A 93 -30.95 13.04 27.65
#